data_AF-A0A1Q3MPF4-F1
#
_entry.id   AF-A0A1Q3MPF4-F1
#
_cell.length_a   1.000
_cell.length_b   1.000
_cell.length_c   1.000
_cell.angle_alpha   90.00
_cell.angle_beta   90.00
_cell.angle_gamma   90.00
#
_symmetry.space_group_name_H-M   'P 1'
#
loop_
_entity.id
_entity.type
_entity.pdbx_description
1 polymer ?
#
loop_
_entity_poly.entity_id
_entity_poly.type
_entity_poly.pdbx_seq_one_letter_code
_entity_poly.pdbx_strand_id
1 'polypeptide(L)'
;MFGDFSCIACAESFPTLFNAIKGRNDINLTYRHFPNPEHSGSLTAAIVLQLAAREGCFWKMGLEVFESGDFRRPRLDEIALRFGLSKHSLEVALMKMPKSQSQTMVDADRSMALRLGLRATPSIILFEPNHVPRLISSREAVEVISRT
;
A
#
# COMPACT_ATOMS: atom_id res chain seq x y z
N MET A 1 -5.37 -6.19 -1.09
CA MET A 1 -4.60 -6.18 0.17
C MET A 1 -4.74 -4.81 0.83
N PHE A 2 -5.21 -4.78 2.07
CA PHE A 2 -5.05 -3.63 2.96
C PHE A 2 -3.73 -3.76 3.70
N GLY A 3 -2.90 -2.72 3.68
CA GLY A 3 -1.55 -2.78 4.21
C GLY A 3 -1.05 -1.47 4.81
N ASP A 4 -0.01 -1.61 5.61
CA ASP A 4 0.74 -0.52 6.23
C ASP A 4 2.22 -0.66 5.84
N PHE A 5 2.82 0.41 5.31
CA PHE A 5 4.21 0.39 4.88
C PHE A 5 5.22 0.18 6.03
N SER A 6 4.80 0.45 7.26
CA SER A 6 5.62 0.26 8.47
C SER A 6 5.36 -1.06 9.20
N CYS A 7 4.50 -1.94 8.66
CA CYS A 7 4.19 -3.25 9.24
C CYS A 7 5.12 -4.33 8.71
N ILE A 8 5.76 -5.09 9.61
CA ILE A 8 6.70 -6.18 9.28
C ILE A 8 6.04 -7.24 8.38
N ALA A 9 4.85 -7.72 8.76
CA ALA A 9 4.13 -8.73 7.96
C ALA A 9 3.69 -8.19 6.58
N CYS A 10 3.46 -6.88 6.45
CA CYS A 10 3.20 -6.26 5.16
C CYS A 10 4.46 -6.23 4.29
N ALA A 11 5.63 -5.95 4.89
CA ALA A 11 6.91 -5.95 4.20
C ALA A 11 7.26 -7.33 3.62
N GLU A 12 6.81 -8.42 4.24
CA GLU A 12 6.95 -9.78 3.70
C GLU A 12 5.90 -10.10 2.61
N SER A 13 4.65 -9.69 2.84
CA SER A 13 3.53 -10.07 1.97
C SER A 13 3.49 -9.28 0.66
N PHE A 14 3.74 -7.98 0.72
CA PHE A 14 3.62 -7.09 -0.44
C PHE A 14 4.56 -7.47 -1.60
N PRO A 15 5.88 -7.65 -1.38
CA PRO A 15 6.79 -8.04 -2.46
C PRO A 15 6.46 -9.42 -3.02
N THR A 16 6.13 -10.37 -2.15
CA THR A 16 5.77 -11.74 -2.54
C THR A 16 4.57 -11.74 -3.47
N LEU A 17 3.47 -11.11 -3.08
CA LEU A 17 2.24 -11.05 -3.89
C LEU A 17 2.47 -10.28 -5.20
N PHE A 18 3.15 -9.13 -5.14
CA PHE A 18 3.42 -8.33 -6.33
C PHE A 18 4.28 -9.09 -7.35
N ASN A 19 5.32 -9.78 -6.90
CA ASN A 19 6.17 -10.56 -7.79
C ASN A 19 5.44 -11.78 -8.36
N ALA A 20 4.58 -12.43 -7.57
CA ALA A 20 3.82 -13.60 -8.03
C ALA A 20 2.78 -13.25 -9.13
N ILE A 21 2.26 -12.02 -9.14
CA ILE A 21 1.28 -11.58 -10.14
C ILE A 21 1.88 -10.72 -11.27
N LYS A 22 3.17 -10.41 -11.22
CA LYS A 22 3.80 -9.53 -12.20
C LYS A 22 3.76 -10.15 -13.60
N GLY A 23 3.18 -9.42 -14.55
CA GLY A 23 3.04 -9.88 -15.94
C GLY A 23 1.88 -10.84 -16.19
N ARG A 24 1.05 -11.08 -15.17
CA ARG A 24 -0.19 -11.86 -15.27
C ARG A 24 -1.38 -10.96 -15.59
N ASN A 25 -2.34 -11.51 -16.31
CA ASN A 25 -3.54 -10.78 -16.78
C ASN A 25 -4.84 -11.34 -16.19
N ASP A 26 -4.76 -12.50 -15.55
CA ASP A 26 -5.86 -13.26 -14.98
C ASP A 26 -6.12 -12.90 -13.50
N ILE A 27 -5.15 -12.26 -12.84
CA ILE A 27 -5.22 -11.84 -11.44
C ILE A 27 -4.84 -10.37 -11.33
N ASN A 28 -5.64 -9.61 -10.58
CA ASN A 28 -5.36 -8.22 -10.25
C ASN A 28 -5.09 -8.07 -8.75
N LEU A 29 -3.94 -7.51 -8.39
CA LEU A 29 -3.65 -7.11 -7.01
C LEU A 29 -3.97 -5.63 -6.83
N THR A 30 -4.93 -5.32 -5.96
CA THR A 30 -5.20 -3.94 -5.51
C THR A 30 -4.63 -3.74 -4.11
N TYR A 31 -3.87 -2.66 -3.92
CA TYR A 31 -3.43 -2.21 -2.61
C TYR A 31 -4.36 -1.12 -2.07
N ARG A 32 -4.64 -1.17 -0.77
CA ARG A 32 -5.43 -0.16 -0.04
C ARG A 32 -4.67 0.23 1.22
N HIS A 33 -4.57 1.54 1.48
CA HIS A 33 -3.82 2.04 2.62
C HIS A 33 -4.58 1.77 3.93
N PHE A 34 -3.91 1.14 4.89
CA PHE A 34 -4.41 0.96 6.25
C PHE A 34 -3.33 1.32 7.28
N PRO A 35 -2.88 2.58 7.32
CA PRO A 35 -1.81 3.01 8.21
C PRO A 35 -2.23 2.87 9.68
N ASN A 36 -1.37 2.25 10.48
CA ASN A 36 -1.54 2.16 11.92
C ASN A 36 -1.02 3.44 12.60
N PRO A 37 -1.86 4.18 13.36
CA PRO A 37 -1.41 5.37 14.09
C PRO A 37 -0.27 5.11 15.08
N GLU A 38 -0.17 3.90 15.61
CA GLU A 38 0.89 3.50 16.56
C GLU A 38 2.24 3.26 15.88
N HIS A 39 2.27 3.10 14.56
CA HIS A 39 3.51 2.91 13.82
C HIS A 39 4.07 4.25 13.32
N SER A 40 5.30 4.55 13.73
CA SER A 40 6.00 5.77 13.32
C SER A 40 6.16 5.83 11.79
N GLY A 41 5.81 6.98 11.21
CA GLY A 41 5.91 7.22 9.76
C GLY A 41 4.86 6.52 8.90
N SER A 42 3.96 5.71 9.48
CA SER A 42 2.94 4.94 8.73
C SER A 42 2.05 5.82 7.85
N LEU A 43 1.46 6.87 8.42
CA LEU A 43 0.61 7.80 7.68
C LEU A 43 1.40 8.57 6.62
N THR A 44 2.63 9.01 6.94
CA THR A 44 3.49 9.73 6.00
C THR A 44 3.85 8.85 4.80
N ALA A 45 4.28 7.61 5.05
CA ALA A 45 4.56 6.65 3.99
C ALA A 45 3.31 6.36 3.15
N ALA A 46 2.14 6.15 3.77
CA ALA A 46 0.89 5.95 3.04
C ALA A 46 0.57 7.13 2.11
N ILE A 47 0.72 8.38 2.56
CA ILE A 47 0.46 9.57 1.75
C ILE A 47 1.45 9.69 0.58
N VAL A 48 2.74 9.47 0.82
CA VAL A 48 3.77 9.52 -0.23
C VAL A 48 3.54 8.43 -1.28
N LEU A 49 3.22 7.21 -0.85
CA LEU A 49 2.94 6.12 -1.78
C LEU A 49 1.61 6.33 -2.50
N GLN A 50 0.61 6.95 -1.87
CA GLN A 50 -0.61 7.33 -2.57
C GLN A 50 -0.37 8.39 -3.65
N LEU A 51 0.59 9.31 -3.45
CA LEU A 51 1.07 10.18 -4.52
C LEU A 51 1.74 9.35 -5.64
N ALA A 52 2.63 8.42 -5.30
CA ALA A 52 3.26 7.52 -6.27
C ALA A 52 2.26 6.69 -7.08
N ALA A 53 1.11 6.32 -6.50
CA ALA A 53 0.02 5.63 -7.20
C ALA A 53 -0.63 6.50 -8.28
N ARG A 54 -0.79 7.80 -8.00
CA ARG A 54 -1.33 8.75 -8.97
C ARG A 54 -0.37 8.99 -10.14
N GLU A 55 0.92 8.89 -9.88
CA GLU A 55 1.99 9.03 -10.89
C GLU A 55 2.43 7.70 -11.53
N GLY A 56 1.73 6.59 -11.23
CA GLY A 56 1.98 5.29 -11.87
C GLY A 56 3.24 4.55 -11.41
N CYS A 57 3.91 4.99 -10.34
CA CYS A 57 5.14 4.39 -9.81
C CYS A 57 4.97 3.63 -8.47
N PHE A 58 3.73 3.51 -7.96
CA PHE A 58 3.42 2.89 -6.65
C PHE A 58 4.11 1.56 -6.39
N TRP A 59 3.98 0.58 -7.27
CA TRP A 59 4.43 -0.79 -6.97
C TRP A 59 5.95 -0.87 -6.82
N LYS A 60 6.69 -0.28 -7.77
CA LYS A 60 8.15 -0.27 -7.75
C LYS A 60 8.69 0.58 -6.60
N MET A 61 8.09 1.76 -6.37
CA MET A 61 8.46 2.61 -5.25
C MET A 61 8.14 1.96 -3.90
N GLY A 62 7.02 1.25 -3.80
CA GLY A 62 6.62 0.51 -2.61
C GLY A 62 7.62 -0.57 -2.22
N LEU A 63 8.20 -1.27 -3.21
CA LEU A 63 9.30 -2.22 -2.96
C LEU A 63 10.50 -1.52 -2.31
N GLU A 64 10.98 -0.41 -2.87
CA GLU A 64 12.12 0.33 -2.30
C GLU A 64 11.83 0.91 -0.90
N VAL A 65 10.59 1.35 -0.65
CA VAL A 65 10.18 1.84 0.66
C VAL A 65 10.19 0.73 1.70
N PHE A 66 9.63 -0.44 1.39
CA PHE A 66 9.70 -1.60 2.29
C PHE A 66 11.14 -2.07 2.51
N GLU A 67 11.93 -2.18 1.45
CA GLU A 67 13.34 -2.59 1.51
C GLU A 67 14.18 -1.64 2.37
N SER A 68 13.90 -0.33 2.33
CA SER A 68 14.63 0.64 3.13
C SER A 68 14.43 0.50 4.63
N GLY A 69 13.26 0.00 5.06
CA GLY A 69 12.86 -0.05 6.47
C GLY A 69 12.78 1.31 7.19
N ASP A 70 12.92 2.43 6.47
CA ASP A 70 12.96 3.78 7.03
C ASP A 70 11.85 4.66 6.44
N PHE A 71 10.81 4.85 7.25
CA PHE A 71 9.59 5.57 6.89
C PHE A 71 9.62 7.04 7.28
N ARG A 72 10.79 7.58 7.64
CA ARG A 72 10.96 9.00 7.96
C ARG A 72 10.97 9.81 6.67
N ARG A 73 10.49 11.05 6.78
CA ARG A 73 10.34 11.97 5.64
C ARG A 73 11.59 12.11 4.75
N PRO A 74 12.81 12.28 5.29
CA PRO A 74 14.00 12.44 4.43
C PRO A 74 14.24 11.25 3.51
N ARG A 75 14.06 10.02 4.03
CA ARG A 75 14.25 8.80 3.25
C ARG A 75 13.14 8.61 2.22
N LEU A 76 11.90 8.86 2.61
CA LEU A 76 10.75 8.79 1.70
C LEU A 76 10.91 9.78 0.54
N ASP A 77 11.36 11.00 0.81
CA ASP A 77 11.61 12.02 -0.23
C ASP A 77 12.76 11.60 -1.17
N GLU A 78 13.86 11.08 -0.62
CA GLU A 78 14.99 10.57 -1.41
C GLU A 78 14.54 9.47 -2.38
N ILE A 79 13.77 8.48 -1.89
CA ILE A 79 13.21 7.42 -2.73
C ILE A 79 12.26 8.03 -3.77
N ALA A 80 11.31 8.87 -3.34
CA ALA A 80 10.32 9.48 -4.23
C ALA A 80 10.97 10.23 -5.41
N LEU A 81 12.02 11.01 -5.13
CA LEU A 81 12.75 11.78 -6.13
C LEU A 81 13.39 10.88 -7.20
N ARG A 82 13.89 9.69 -6.83
CA ARG A 82 14.42 8.71 -7.82
C ARG A 82 13.33 8.18 -8.76
N PHE A 83 12.08 8.12 -8.30
CA PHE A 83 10.92 7.76 -9.12
C PHE A 83 10.32 8.94 -9.90
N GLY A 84 10.97 10.11 -9.89
CA GLY A 84 10.54 11.28 -10.65
C GLY A 84 9.48 12.15 -9.97
N LEU A 85 9.15 11.88 -8.69
CA LEU A 85 8.23 12.72 -7.92
C LEU A 85 8.93 14.03 -7.54
N SER A 86 8.33 15.17 -7.87
CA SER A 86 8.95 16.47 -7.55
C SER A 86 8.83 16.81 -6.05
N LYS A 87 9.78 17.61 -5.54
CA LYS A 87 9.72 18.15 -4.17
C LYS A 87 8.41 18.89 -3.91
N HIS A 88 7.95 19.67 -4.89
CA HIS A 88 6.69 20.40 -4.81
C HIS A 88 5.49 19.44 -4.67
N SER A 89 5.46 18.36 -5.47
CA SER A 89 4.41 17.34 -5.38
C SER A 89 4.38 16.68 -4.00
N LEU A 90 5.54 16.40 -3.42
CA LEU A 90 5.69 15.80 -2.09
C LEU A 90 5.24 16.77 -0.98
N GLU A 91 5.61 18.05 -1.07
CA GLU A 91 5.15 19.10 -0.17
C GLU A 91 3.62 19.21 -0.21
N VAL A 92 3.03 19.35 -1.40
CA VAL A 92 1.57 19.42 -1.59
C VAL A 92 0.88 18.16 -1.05
N ALA A 93 1.42 16.97 -1.30
CA ALA A 93 0.85 15.73 -0.81
C ALA A 93 0.81 15.66 0.73
N LEU A 94 1.78 16.27 1.41
CA LEU A 94 1.90 16.23 2.87
C LEU A 94 1.42 17.52 3.55
N MET A 95 0.85 18.47 2.81
CA MET A 95 0.14 19.61 3.37
C MET A 95 -1.06 19.14 4.19
N LYS A 96 -1.18 19.70 5.40
CA LYS A 96 -2.27 19.38 6.34
C LYS A 96 -3.55 20.17 6.04
N MET A 97 -3.42 21.39 5.53
CA MET A 97 -4.53 22.33 5.31
C MET A 97 -4.29 23.17 4.03
N PRO A 98 -5.18 23.07 3.02
CA PRO A 98 -6.22 22.05 2.90
C PRO A 98 -5.61 20.64 2.86
N LYS A 99 -6.40 19.63 3.26
CA LYS A 99 -5.98 18.24 3.15
C LYS A 99 -5.69 17.91 1.69
N SER A 100 -4.55 17.29 1.42
CA SER A 100 -4.20 16.89 0.06
C SER A 100 -5.13 15.79 -0.48
N GLN A 101 -5.18 15.65 -1.81
CA GLN A 101 -5.91 14.54 -2.44
C GLN A 101 -5.35 13.18 -1.99
N SER A 102 -4.02 13.06 -1.86
CA SER A 102 -3.38 11.82 -1.41
C SER A 102 -3.80 11.46 0.01
N GLN A 103 -3.81 12.42 0.94
CA GLN A 103 -4.28 12.16 2.30
C GLN A 103 -5.77 11.82 2.34
N THR A 104 -6.59 12.49 1.53
CA THR A 104 -8.03 12.18 1.42
C THR A 104 -8.27 10.73 0.98
N MET A 105 -7.50 10.22 0.02
CA MET A 105 -7.59 8.82 -0.42
C MET A 105 -7.13 7.83 0.65
N VAL A 106 -6.02 8.13 1.35
CA VAL A 106 -5.54 7.30 2.47
C VAL A 106 -6.58 7.20 3.59
N ASP A 107 -7.21 8.32 3.94
CA ASP A 107 -8.27 8.35 4.96
C ASP A 107 -9.51 7.55 4.52
N ALA A 108 -9.86 7.60 3.23
CA ALA A 108 -10.96 6.84 2.66
C ALA A 108 -10.70 5.33 2.68
N ASP A 109 -9.49 4.90 2.29
CA ASP A 109 -9.07 3.49 2.35
C ASP A 109 -9.07 2.97 3.79
N ARG A 110 -8.49 3.74 4.73
CA ARG A 110 -8.49 3.39 6.15
C ARG A 110 -9.91 3.28 6.71
N SER A 111 -10.78 4.23 6.37
CA SER A 111 -12.18 4.19 6.80
C SER A 111 -12.93 2.99 6.22
N MET A 112 -12.63 2.61 4.97
CA MET A 112 -13.17 1.40 4.35
C MET A 112 -12.72 0.15 5.10
N ALA A 113 -11.42 0.04 5.44
CA ALA A 113 -10.90 -1.08 6.21
C ALA A 113 -11.65 -1.27 7.53
N LEU A 114 -11.87 -0.18 8.26
CA LEU A 114 -12.61 -0.19 9.53
C LEU A 114 -14.09 -0.59 9.36
N ARG A 115 -14.77 -0.09 8.32
CA ARG A 115 -16.16 -0.49 8.01
C ARG A 115 -16.29 -1.96 7.62
N LEU A 116 -15.27 -2.52 6.98
CA LEU A 116 -15.17 -3.95 6.67
C LEU A 116 -14.81 -4.81 7.90
N GLY A 117 -14.64 -4.19 9.08
CA GLY A 117 -14.29 -4.88 10.32
C GLY A 117 -12.84 -5.32 10.42
N LEU A 118 -11.96 -4.85 9.52
CA LEU A 118 -10.54 -5.21 9.54
C LEU A 118 -9.85 -4.60 10.76
N ARG A 119 -9.04 -5.41 11.44
CA ARG A 119 -8.36 -5.03 12.69
C ARG A 119 -6.83 -5.02 12.61
N ALA A 120 -6.27 -5.60 11.56
CA ALA A 120 -4.82 -5.75 11.41
C ALA A 120 -4.39 -5.70 9.94
N THR A 121 -3.10 -5.47 9.74
CA THR A 121 -2.44 -5.55 8.44
C THR A 121 -1.37 -6.66 8.45
N PRO A 122 -1.13 -7.34 7.32
CA PRO A 122 -1.93 -7.27 6.10
C PRO A 122 -3.31 -7.90 6.29
N SER A 123 -4.32 -7.35 5.62
CA SER A 123 -5.62 -8.00 5.44
C SER A 123 -5.87 -8.20 3.95
N ILE A 124 -6.06 -9.44 3.50
CA ILE A 124 -6.24 -9.77 2.09
C ILE A 124 -7.66 -10.28 1.89
N ILE A 125 -8.39 -9.62 1.01
CA ILE A 125 -9.74 -10.06 0.59
C ILE A 125 -9.59 -10.63 -0.81
N LEU A 126 -10.00 -11.89 -0.96
CA LEU A 126 -10.05 -12.57 -2.25
C LEU A 126 -11.41 -12.34 -2.89
N PHE A 127 -11.40 -11.94 -4.16
CA PHE A 127 -12.57 -11.83 -5.01
C PHE A 127 -12.44 -12.86 -6.12
N GLU A 128 -13.37 -13.81 -6.18
CA GLU A 128 -13.43 -14.84 -7.21
C GLU A 128 -14.79 -14.79 -7.89
N PRO A 129 -14.87 -15.06 -9.21
CA PRO A 129 -16.15 -15.18 -9.90
C PRO A 129 -17.07 -16.17 -9.18
N ASN A 130 -18.34 -15.81 -9.01
CA ASN A 130 -19.38 -16.64 -8.38
C ASN A 130 -19.13 -17.02 -6.90
N HIS A 131 -18.19 -16.39 -6.22
CA HIS A 131 -17.92 -16.61 -4.79
C HIS A 131 -18.11 -15.33 -3.98
N VAL A 132 -18.52 -15.47 -2.73
CA VAL A 132 -18.58 -14.35 -1.79
C VAL A 132 -17.14 -13.94 -1.42
N PRO A 133 -16.81 -12.63 -1.44
CA PRO A 133 -15.49 -12.18 -1.04
C PRO A 133 -15.15 -12.61 0.39
N ARG A 134 -13.92 -13.10 0.58
CA ARG A 134 -13.50 -13.68 1.86
C ARG A 134 -12.11 -13.22 2.26
N LEU A 135 -11.87 -13.11 3.55
CA LEU A 135 -10.53 -12.86 4.09
C LEU A 135 -9.68 -14.11 3.97
N ILE A 136 -8.46 -13.94 3.48
CA ILE A 136 -7.48 -15.01 3.32
C ILE A 136 -6.13 -14.59 3.91
N SER A 137 -5.32 -15.58 4.26
CA SER A 137 -3.95 -15.34 4.72
C SER A 137 -3.02 -15.00 3.55
N SER A 138 -1.86 -14.40 3.82
CA SER A 138 -0.83 -14.18 2.79
C SER A 138 -0.34 -15.48 2.16
N ARG A 139 -0.24 -16.55 2.95
CA ARG A 139 0.09 -17.89 2.47
C ARG A 139 -0.96 -18.41 1.50
N GLU A 140 -2.22 -18.34 1.88
CA GLU A 140 -3.32 -18.78 1.02
C GLU A 140 -3.39 -17.96 -0.27
N ALA A 141 -3.12 -16.65 -0.21
CA ALA A 141 -3.07 -15.80 -1.40
C ALA A 141 -2.01 -16.29 -2.40
N VAL A 142 -0.82 -16.68 -1.92
CA VAL A 142 0.23 -17.26 -2.77
C VAL A 142 -0.20 -18.61 -3.34
N GLU A 143 -0.85 -19.46 -2.54
CA GLU A 143 -1.36 -20.76 -3.00
C GLU A 143 -2.44 -20.59 -4.10
N VAL A 144 -3.33 -19.60 -3.98
CA VAL A 144 -4.32 -19.27 -5.01
C VAL A 144 -3.64 -18.79 -6.29
N ILE A 145 -2.71 -17.83 -6.20
CA ILE A 145 -1.99 -17.30 -7.36
C ILE A 145 -1.21 -18.40 -8.11
N SER A 146 -0.71 -19.41 -7.38
CA SER A 146 0.09 -20.50 -7.97
C SER A 146 -0.75 -21.56 -8.68
N ARG A 147 -2.06 -21.60 -8.46
CA ARG A 147 -2.97 -22.62 -9.03
C ARG A 147 -3.71 -22.15 -10.28
N THR A 148 -3.75 -20.84 -10.52
CA THR A 148 -4.32 -20.23 -11.72
C THR A 148 -3.29 -20.17 -12.83
#